data_AF-K0B4S6-F1
#
_entry.id   AF-K0B4S6-F1
#
_cell.length_a   1.000
_cell.length_b   1.000
_cell.length_c   1.000
_cell.angle_alpha   90.00
_cell.angle_beta   90.00
_cell.angle_gamma   90.00
#
_symmetry.space_group_name_H-M   'P 1'
#
loop_
_entity.id
_entity.type
_entity.pdbx_description
1 polymer ?
#
loop_
_entity_poly.entity_id
_entity_poly.type
_entity_poly.pdbx_seq_one_letter_code
_entity_poly.pdbx_strand_id
1 'polypeptide(L)'
;MITALYLAHLNPVTNAHVEIIEELKKDADVVKVMPVVFRDGEKEINSKSFPFNFETRKKMLESVFGNSIQVTDDYAFFAPFKKYMPPLLSSKSWQLRKQILRGVKGDFFSYTGDKAEGYMLKIYRLKPRVGERKSLSAASVKEKLYNAALGKESSWKEDVPVAIAKVIEEDWKTVEKFADLEDMTTRVVGMKFPKEGWSK
;
A
#
# COMPACT_ATOMS: atom_id res chain seq x y z
N MET A 1 -2.68 18.78 17.21
CA MET A 1 -2.99 17.46 16.64
C MET A 1 -2.41 17.39 15.25
N ILE A 2 -1.46 16.48 15.05
CA ILE A 2 -0.75 16.22 13.80
C ILE A 2 -1.11 14.80 13.35
N THR A 3 -1.49 14.65 12.08
CA THR A 3 -1.74 13.33 11.47
C THR A 3 -0.62 12.96 10.50
N ALA A 4 0.03 11.82 10.72
CA ALA A 4 0.93 11.20 9.76
C ALA A 4 0.12 10.35 8.76
N LEU A 5 0.32 10.58 7.47
CA LEU A 5 -0.31 9.82 6.39
C LEU A 5 0.70 8.85 5.80
N TYR A 6 0.46 7.55 5.94
CA TYR A 6 1.29 6.53 5.30
C TYR A 6 0.56 5.90 4.12
N LEU A 7 0.97 6.28 2.91
CA LEU A 7 0.41 5.82 1.63
C LEU A 7 1.34 4.75 1.08
N ALA A 8 0.89 3.49 0.99
CA ALA A 8 1.75 2.40 0.53
C ALA A 8 0.95 1.23 -0.03
N HIS A 9 1.55 0.42 -0.91
CA HIS A 9 0.88 -0.77 -1.44
C HIS A 9 0.71 -1.89 -0.41
N LEU A 10 1.67 -2.08 0.51
CA LEU A 10 1.60 -3.05 1.61
C LEU A 10 1.29 -4.50 1.15
N ASN A 11 1.99 -4.96 0.12
CA ASN A 11 1.77 -6.26 -0.52
C ASN A 11 3.03 -7.14 -0.47
N PRO A 12 3.30 -7.86 0.64
CA PRO A 12 2.58 -7.84 1.92
C PRO A 12 3.03 -6.70 2.86
N VAL A 13 2.46 -6.63 4.07
CA VAL A 13 3.02 -5.85 5.19
C VAL A 13 4.28 -6.57 5.70
N THR A 14 5.36 -5.83 6.01
CA THR A 14 6.70 -6.37 6.33
C THR A 14 7.25 -5.72 7.59
N ASN A 15 8.36 -6.24 8.11
CA ASN A 15 9.07 -5.64 9.24
C ASN A 15 9.48 -4.18 8.98
N ALA A 16 9.87 -3.84 7.74
CA ALA A 16 10.18 -2.46 7.37
C ALA A 16 8.96 -1.53 7.46
N HIS A 17 7.77 -2.00 7.08
CA HIS A 17 6.56 -1.20 7.23
C HIS A 17 6.20 -0.99 8.70
N VAL A 18 6.42 -2.02 9.54
CA VAL A 18 6.18 -1.94 10.98
C VAL A 18 7.08 -0.90 11.63
N GLU A 19 8.38 -0.94 11.30
CA GLU A 19 9.37 0.03 11.77
C GLU A 19 8.97 1.47 11.38
N ILE A 20 8.58 1.69 10.11
CA ILE A 20 8.11 3.00 9.65
C ILE A 20 6.90 3.48 10.45
N ILE A 21 5.90 2.61 10.69
CA ILE A 21 4.70 2.99 11.43
C ILE A 21 5.05 3.34 12.88
N GLU A 22 5.95 2.60 13.52
CA GLU A 22 6.42 2.91 14.88
C GLU A 22 7.22 4.22 14.95
N GLU A 23 7.99 4.57 13.92
CA GLU A 23 8.62 5.88 13.80
C GLU A 23 7.58 6.99 13.68
N LEU A 24 6.57 6.82 12.82
CA LEU A 24 5.51 7.82 12.63
C LEU A 24 4.69 8.07 13.89
N LYS A 25 4.49 7.06 14.74
CA LYS A 25 3.80 7.17 16.03
C LYS A 25 4.56 8.05 17.04
N LYS A 26 5.88 8.24 16.87
CA LYS A 26 6.67 9.15 17.70
C LYS A 26 6.51 10.61 17.29
N ASP A 27 6.22 10.84 16.01
CA ASP A 27 6.21 12.17 15.38
C ASP A 27 4.80 12.76 15.17
N ALA A 28 3.75 11.97 15.41
CA ALA A 28 2.36 12.36 15.16
C ALA A 28 1.41 11.82 16.21
N ASP A 29 0.34 12.58 16.48
CA ASP A 29 -0.73 12.18 17.41
C ASP A 29 -1.60 11.06 16.81
N VAL A 30 -1.73 11.03 15.49
CA VAL A 30 -2.51 10.04 14.75
C VAL A 30 -1.71 9.52 13.56
N VAL A 31 -1.58 8.21 13.43
CA VAL A 31 -1.03 7.58 12.23
C VAL A 31 -2.16 6.96 11.43
N LYS A 32 -2.36 7.47 10.21
CA LYS A 32 -3.34 6.98 9.25
C LYS A 32 -2.64 6.23 8.13
N VAL A 33 -2.79 4.91 8.12
CA VAL A 33 -2.22 4.01 7.13
C VAL A 33 -3.27 3.72 6.06
N MET A 34 -2.91 3.92 4.80
CA MET A 34 -3.81 3.79 3.66
C MET A 34 -3.17 2.85 2.63
N PRO A 35 -3.49 1.55 2.70
CA PRO A 35 -3.15 0.61 1.64
C PRO A 35 -3.72 1.11 0.31
N VAL A 36 -2.93 1.12 -0.77
CA VAL A 36 -3.42 1.49 -2.11
C VAL A 36 -4.48 0.48 -2.55
N VAL A 37 -5.64 0.95 -2.97
CA VAL A 37 -6.75 0.11 -3.47
C VAL A 37 -7.05 0.48 -4.93
N PHE A 38 -7.24 -0.52 -5.77
CA PHE A 38 -7.71 -0.35 -7.15
C PHE A 38 -9.10 -0.96 -7.25
N ARG A 39 -10.12 -0.18 -7.63
CA ARG A 39 -11.51 -0.64 -7.71
C ARG A 39 -12.08 -0.50 -9.12
N ASP A 40 -12.89 -1.48 -9.50
CA ASP A 40 -13.82 -1.39 -10.62
C ASP A 40 -15.23 -1.72 -10.09
N GLY A 41 -16.06 -0.68 -9.99
CA GLY A 41 -17.30 -0.73 -9.21
C GLY A 41 -17.04 -1.08 -7.74
N GLU A 42 -17.69 -2.13 -7.25
CA GLU A 42 -17.54 -2.65 -5.89
C GLU A 42 -16.39 -3.65 -5.73
N LYS A 43 -15.79 -4.10 -6.83
CA LYS A 43 -14.73 -5.11 -6.86
C LYS A 43 -13.35 -4.45 -6.70
N GLU A 44 -12.54 -4.96 -5.78
CA GLU A 44 -11.10 -4.67 -5.75
C GLU A 44 -10.36 -5.49 -6.82
N ILE A 45 -9.52 -4.83 -7.61
CA ILE A 45 -8.68 -5.44 -8.63
C ILE A 45 -7.34 -5.80 -8.02
N ASN A 46 -7.10 -7.11 -7.86
CA ASN A 46 -5.82 -7.67 -7.43
C ASN A 46 -4.99 -8.15 -8.62
N SER A 47 -3.67 -8.22 -8.44
CA SER A 47 -2.73 -8.75 -9.43
C SER A 47 -1.56 -9.44 -8.75
N LYS A 48 -0.67 -10.06 -9.52
CA LYS A 48 0.61 -10.57 -8.99
C LYS A 48 1.46 -9.49 -8.33
N SER A 49 1.34 -8.23 -8.75
CA SER A 49 2.04 -7.14 -8.06
C SER A 49 1.41 -6.78 -6.71
N PHE A 50 0.10 -6.98 -6.55
CA PHE A 50 -0.69 -6.66 -5.36
C PHE A 50 -1.73 -7.76 -5.08
N PRO A 51 -1.26 -8.92 -4.58
CA PRO A 51 -2.09 -10.12 -4.45
C PRO A 51 -3.13 -10.02 -3.33
N PHE A 52 -2.83 -9.30 -2.25
CA PHE A 52 -3.70 -9.20 -1.08
C PHE A 52 -4.66 -8.00 -1.22
N ASN A 53 -5.95 -8.23 -0.97
CA ASN A 53 -6.95 -7.17 -0.98
C ASN A 53 -6.83 -6.24 0.25
N PHE A 54 -7.66 -5.21 0.31
CA PHE A 54 -7.67 -4.26 1.42
C PHE A 54 -7.93 -4.94 2.77
N GLU A 55 -8.93 -5.82 2.85
CA GLU A 55 -9.31 -6.48 4.12
C GLU A 55 -8.19 -7.37 4.66
N THR A 56 -7.52 -8.16 3.82
CA THR A 56 -6.37 -8.97 4.26
C THR A 56 -5.24 -8.07 4.76
N ARG A 57 -4.90 -6.99 4.02
CA ARG A 57 -3.84 -6.04 4.43
C ARG A 57 -4.21 -5.28 5.70
N LYS A 58 -5.48 -4.95 5.88
CA LYS A 58 -6.01 -4.34 7.11
C LYS A 58 -5.88 -5.30 8.28
N LYS A 59 -6.27 -6.57 8.12
CA LYS A 59 -6.09 -7.61 9.13
C LYS A 59 -4.60 -7.79 9.50
N MET A 60 -3.69 -7.74 8.52
CA MET A 60 -2.24 -7.76 8.78
C MET A 60 -1.81 -6.59 9.69
N LEU A 61 -2.24 -5.36 9.38
CA LEU A 61 -1.91 -4.17 10.17
C LEU A 61 -2.53 -4.22 11.57
N GLU A 62 -3.81 -4.56 11.68
CA GLU A 62 -4.54 -4.64 12.96
C GLU A 62 -3.99 -5.77 13.84
N SER A 63 -3.48 -6.86 13.27
CA SER A 63 -2.85 -7.94 14.04
C SER A 63 -1.58 -7.52 14.80
N VAL A 64 -0.94 -6.43 14.37
CA VAL A 64 0.28 -5.88 14.99
C VAL A 64 -0.05 -4.66 15.84
N PHE A 65 -0.86 -3.75 15.30
CA PHE A 65 -1.07 -2.42 15.89
C PHE A 65 -2.39 -2.28 16.65
N GLY A 66 -3.32 -3.24 16.51
CA GLY A 66 -4.68 -3.12 17.02
C GLY A 66 -5.30 -1.78 16.64
N ASN A 67 -5.85 -1.08 17.63
CA ASN A 67 -6.47 0.24 17.45
C ASN A 67 -5.49 1.42 17.58
N SER A 68 -4.17 1.17 17.64
CA SER A 68 -3.17 2.25 17.79
C SER A 68 -2.92 3.05 16.51
N ILE A 69 -3.45 2.59 15.37
CA ILE A 69 -3.39 3.27 14.08
C ILE A 69 -4.78 3.29 13.44
N GLN A 70 -4.98 4.20 12.48
CA GLN A 70 -6.17 4.21 11.64
C GLN A 70 -5.85 3.59 10.29
N VAL A 71 -6.52 2.49 9.95
CA VAL A 71 -6.40 1.85 8.63
C VAL A 71 -7.64 2.16 7.80
N THR A 72 -7.46 2.83 6.66
CA THR A 72 -8.58 3.28 5.81
C THR A 72 -8.34 2.99 4.35
N ASP A 73 -9.40 2.78 3.57
CA ASP A 73 -9.38 2.61 2.11
C ASP A 73 -9.40 3.94 1.34
N ASP A 74 -9.08 5.04 2.02
CA ASP A 74 -9.13 6.42 1.50
C ASP A 74 -8.16 6.68 0.34
N TYR A 75 -7.16 5.80 0.14
CA TYR A 75 -6.27 5.83 -1.01
C TYR A 75 -6.70 4.84 -2.09
N ALA A 76 -7.94 5.01 -2.56
CA ALA A 76 -8.55 4.19 -3.60
C ALA A 76 -8.58 4.89 -4.97
N PHE A 77 -8.14 4.18 -6.00
CA PHE A 77 -8.31 4.53 -7.41
C PHE A 77 -9.52 3.78 -7.96
N PHE A 78 -10.42 4.49 -8.63
CA PHE A 78 -11.60 3.92 -9.27
C PHE A 78 -11.43 3.91 -10.79
N ALA A 79 -11.71 2.78 -11.42
CA ALA A 79 -11.62 2.62 -12.86
C ALA A 79 -12.52 3.65 -13.60
N PRO A 80 -12.09 4.13 -14.78
CA PRO A 80 -10.81 3.85 -15.43
C PRO A 80 -9.65 4.69 -14.85
N PHE A 81 -8.53 4.03 -14.49
CA PHE A 81 -7.39 4.65 -13.80
C PHE A 81 -6.65 5.71 -14.63
N LYS A 82 -6.72 5.64 -15.96
CA LYS A 82 -6.16 6.70 -16.82
C LYS A 82 -6.74 8.08 -16.52
N LYS A 83 -7.96 8.15 -15.95
CA LYS A 83 -8.60 9.43 -15.58
C LYS A 83 -7.84 10.20 -14.52
N TYR A 84 -6.92 9.59 -13.76
CA TYR A 84 -6.11 10.31 -12.77
C TYR A 84 -4.90 11.01 -13.41
N MET A 85 -4.64 10.77 -14.70
CA MET A 85 -3.51 11.33 -15.44
C MET A 85 -3.94 12.47 -16.38
N PRO A 86 -3.10 13.49 -16.59
CA PRO A 86 -1.90 13.79 -15.80
C PRO A 86 -2.27 14.34 -14.39
N PRO A 87 -1.37 14.15 -13.40
CA PRO A 87 -1.54 14.69 -12.04
C PRO A 87 -1.86 16.20 -12.03
N LEU A 88 -2.66 16.65 -11.06
CA LEU A 88 -3.14 18.03 -10.87
C LEU A 88 -4.05 18.64 -11.94
N LEU A 89 -4.00 18.18 -13.18
CA LEU A 89 -4.91 18.67 -14.22
C LEU A 89 -6.24 17.91 -14.20
N SER A 90 -6.21 16.65 -13.80
CA SER A 90 -7.42 15.85 -13.68
C SER A 90 -8.25 16.19 -12.44
N SER A 91 -9.57 16.35 -12.63
CA SER A 91 -10.53 16.45 -11.53
C SER A 91 -10.54 15.19 -10.64
N LYS A 92 -10.29 14.01 -11.21
CA LYS A 92 -10.16 12.75 -10.46
C LYS A 92 -8.93 12.75 -9.56
N SER A 93 -7.83 13.35 -10.01
CA SER A 93 -6.64 13.57 -9.18
C SER A 93 -6.94 14.41 -7.93
N TRP A 94 -7.75 15.46 -8.05
CA TRP A 94 -8.19 16.25 -6.89
C TRP A 94 -9.21 15.52 -6.01
N GLN A 95 -10.09 14.71 -6.61
CA GLN A 95 -10.97 13.83 -5.84
C GLN A 95 -10.18 12.82 -5.01
N LEU A 96 -9.11 12.22 -5.56
CA LEU A 96 -8.21 11.33 -4.82
C LEU A 96 -7.58 12.04 -3.63
N ARG A 97 -7.06 13.26 -3.84
CA ARG A 97 -6.51 14.07 -2.75
C ARG A 97 -7.54 14.33 -1.65
N LYS A 98 -8.79 14.67 -2.02
CA LYS A 98 -9.88 14.89 -1.05
C LYS A 98 -10.20 13.61 -0.27
N GLN A 99 -10.16 12.44 -0.92
CA GLN A 99 -10.35 11.15 -0.27
C GLN A 99 -9.24 10.86 0.74
N ILE A 100 -7.97 10.99 0.35
CA ILE A 100 -6.81 10.79 1.25
C ILE A 100 -6.93 11.64 2.53
N LEU A 101 -7.37 12.89 2.37
CA LEU A 101 -7.50 13.86 3.48
C LEU A 101 -8.82 13.76 4.24
N ARG A 102 -9.70 12.82 3.90
CA ARG A 102 -10.96 12.62 4.62
C ARG A 102 -10.68 12.29 6.09
N GLY A 103 -11.36 12.98 7.00
CA GLY A 103 -11.20 12.79 8.45
C GLY A 103 -9.88 13.33 9.03
N VAL A 104 -8.97 13.86 8.22
CA VAL A 104 -7.72 14.48 8.71
C VAL A 104 -8.06 15.85 9.29
N LYS A 105 -7.84 16.03 10.60
CA LYS A 105 -8.08 17.29 11.32
C LYS A 105 -6.74 17.91 11.70
N GLY A 106 -6.63 19.23 11.56
CA GLY A 106 -5.41 19.96 11.92
C GLY A 106 -4.27 19.77 10.92
N ASP A 107 -3.05 19.77 11.43
CA ASP A 107 -1.85 19.61 10.60
C ASP A 107 -1.61 18.16 10.21
N PHE A 108 -0.96 17.97 9.07
CA PHE A 108 -0.62 16.64 8.58
C PHE A 108 0.66 16.67 7.74
N PHE A 109 1.25 15.50 7.57
CA PHE A 109 2.31 15.24 6.61
C PHE A 109 2.16 13.82 6.06
N SER A 110 2.59 13.59 4.82
CA SER A 110 2.69 12.23 4.28
C SER A 110 4.10 11.68 4.45
N TYR A 111 4.26 10.37 4.58
CA TYR A 111 5.57 9.72 4.63
C TYR A 111 5.83 8.91 3.36
N THR A 112 7.05 8.97 2.87
CA THR A 112 7.57 8.05 1.84
C THR A 112 9.08 7.84 2.04
N GLY A 113 9.55 6.62 1.77
CA GLY A 113 10.99 6.34 1.68
C GLY A 113 11.57 6.50 0.27
N ASP A 114 10.74 6.89 -0.72
CA ASP A 114 11.14 7.04 -2.11
C ASP A 114 11.13 8.52 -2.55
N LYS A 115 12.25 8.97 -3.12
CA LYS A 115 12.39 10.37 -3.54
C LYS A 115 11.43 10.73 -4.67
N ALA A 116 11.23 9.84 -5.65
CA ALA A 116 10.36 10.11 -6.79
C ALA A 116 8.89 10.16 -6.36
N GLU A 117 8.46 9.25 -5.49
CA GLU A 117 7.16 9.32 -4.83
C GLU A 117 7.01 10.61 -4.02
N GLY A 118 8.06 11.03 -3.30
CA GLY A 118 8.10 12.31 -2.59
C GLY A 118 7.79 13.51 -3.50
N TYR A 119 8.36 13.56 -4.71
CA TYR A 119 8.01 14.59 -5.68
C TYR A 119 6.53 14.54 -6.08
N MET A 120 5.99 13.34 -6.32
CA MET A 120 4.58 13.17 -6.66
C MET A 120 3.65 13.63 -5.53
N LEU A 121 3.93 13.26 -4.29
CA LEU A 121 3.14 13.69 -3.13
C LEU A 121 3.21 15.21 -2.92
N LYS A 122 4.36 15.84 -3.20
CA LYS A 122 4.52 17.29 -3.16
C LYS A 122 3.65 17.97 -4.22
N ILE A 123 3.63 17.43 -5.43
CA ILE A 123 2.74 17.85 -6.53
C ILE A 123 1.28 17.84 -6.04
N TYR A 124 0.82 16.74 -5.41
CA TYR A 124 -0.51 16.63 -4.82
C TYR A 124 -0.74 17.48 -3.55
N ARG A 125 0.21 18.31 -3.13
CA ARG A 125 0.14 19.12 -1.90
C ARG A 125 -0.19 18.25 -0.66
N LEU A 126 0.45 17.08 -0.57
CA LEU A 126 0.31 16.13 0.55
C LEU A 126 1.43 16.26 1.60
N LYS A 127 2.29 17.30 1.48
CA LYS A 127 3.34 17.63 2.46
C LYS A 127 4.24 16.42 2.80
N PRO A 128 4.97 15.83 1.83
CA PRO A 128 5.77 14.65 2.08
C PRO A 128 6.99 14.93 2.94
N ARG A 129 7.22 14.07 3.93
CA ARG A 129 8.50 13.84 4.59
C ARG A 129 9.15 12.61 3.95
N VAL A 130 10.33 12.83 3.36
CA VAL A 130 11.09 11.75 2.73
C VAL A 130 12.03 11.17 3.80
N GLY A 131 11.74 9.95 4.22
CA GLY A 131 12.57 9.20 5.17
C GLY A 131 13.71 8.44 4.47
N GLU A 132 14.50 7.72 5.26
CA GLU A 132 15.49 6.80 4.72
C GLU A 132 14.81 5.54 4.16
N ARG A 133 15.31 5.09 3.01
CA ARG A 133 14.79 3.88 2.38
C ARG A 133 15.24 2.66 3.20
N LYS A 134 14.28 1.95 3.80
CA LYS A 134 14.53 0.68 4.49
C LYS A 134 15.07 -0.36 3.50
N SER A 135 15.95 -1.25 3.98
CA SER A 135 16.63 -2.27 3.17
C SER A 135 15.67 -3.35 2.65
N LEU A 136 14.69 -3.73 3.46
CA LEU A 136 13.70 -4.74 3.13
C LEU A 136 12.57 -4.16 2.27
N SER A 137 12.36 -4.75 1.09
CA SER A 137 11.29 -4.33 0.18
C SER A 137 10.11 -5.30 0.21
N ALA A 138 8.88 -4.78 0.08
CA ALA A 138 7.69 -5.63 -0.05
C ALA A 138 7.77 -6.56 -1.27
N ALA A 139 8.37 -6.09 -2.36
CA ALA A 139 8.55 -6.87 -3.57
C ALA A 139 9.43 -8.11 -3.33
N SER A 140 10.55 -7.98 -2.62
CA SER A 140 11.42 -9.12 -2.31
C SER A 140 10.72 -10.15 -1.41
N VAL A 141 9.96 -9.72 -0.41
CA VAL A 141 9.18 -10.63 0.44
C VAL A 141 8.10 -11.36 -0.37
N LYS A 142 7.43 -10.65 -1.29
CA LYS A 142 6.43 -11.25 -2.18
C LYS A 142 7.03 -12.32 -3.11
N GLU A 143 8.21 -12.08 -3.67
CA GLU A 143 8.89 -13.11 -4.46
C GLU A 143 9.26 -14.34 -3.61
N LYS A 144 9.70 -14.13 -2.36
CA LYS A 144 9.92 -15.23 -1.41
C LYS A 144 8.62 -16.00 -1.11
N LEU A 145 7.48 -15.31 -0.97
CA LEU A 145 6.17 -15.95 -0.82
C LEU A 145 5.80 -16.80 -2.03
N TYR A 146 5.98 -16.29 -3.24
CA TYR A 146 5.72 -17.05 -4.47
C TYR A 146 6.65 -18.25 -4.62
N ASN A 147 7.94 -18.09 -4.32
CA ASN A 147 8.87 -19.23 -4.32
C ASN A 147 8.41 -20.32 -3.34
N ALA A 148 7.95 -19.95 -2.14
CA ALA A 148 7.41 -20.91 -1.17
C ALA A 148 6.15 -21.62 -1.70
N ALA A 149 5.23 -20.89 -2.34
CA ALA A 149 4.03 -21.49 -2.95
C ALA A 149 4.36 -22.45 -4.11
N LEU A 150 5.47 -22.21 -4.81
CA LEU A 150 5.99 -23.08 -5.87
C LEU A 150 6.87 -24.24 -5.33
N GLY A 151 6.87 -24.48 -4.02
CA GLY A 151 7.61 -25.58 -3.39
C GLY A 151 9.12 -25.37 -3.28
N LYS A 152 9.62 -24.13 -3.46
CA LYS A 152 11.04 -23.79 -3.28
C LYS A 152 11.31 -23.38 -1.83
N GLU A 153 12.56 -23.56 -1.39
CA GLU A 153 13.02 -23.03 -0.11
C GLU A 153 12.86 -21.50 -0.04
N SER A 154 12.40 -21.01 1.10
CA SER A 154 12.08 -19.61 1.28
C SER A 154 12.06 -19.20 2.75
N SER A 155 12.67 -18.06 3.05
CA SER A 155 12.76 -17.49 4.41
C SER A 155 11.80 -16.30 4.63
N TRP A 156 10.71 -16.21 3.87
CA TRP A 156 9.79 -15.05 3.92
C TRP A 156 9.24 -14.73 5.32
N LYS A 157 9.11 -15.74 6.18
CA LYS A 157 8.62 -15.59 7.56
C LYS A 157 9.53 -14.72 8.43
N GLU A 158 10.83 -14.64 8.11
CA GLU A 158 11.79 -13.79 8.82
C GLU A 158 11.59 -12.30 8.52
N ASP A 159 10.98 -11.98 7.37
CA ASP A 159 10.79 -10.63 6.87
C ASP A 159 9.47 -9.98 7.32
N VAL A 160 8.64 -10.71 8.06
CA VAL A 160 7.34 -10.27 8.56
C VAL A 160 7.17 -10.61 10.04
N PRO A 161 6.36 -9.86 10.79
CA PRO A 161 6.01 -10.25 12.16
C PRO A 161 5.25 -11.57 12.18
N VAL A 162 5.39 -12.32 13.28
CA VAL A 162 4.70 -13.61 13.49
C VAL A 162 3.18 -13.49 13.32
N ALA A 163 2.58 -12.39 13.78
CA ALA A 163 1.14 -12.14 13.62
C ALA A 163 0.74 -12.01 12.14
N ILE A 164 1.55 -11.32 11.33
CA ILE A 164 1.33 -11.17 9.89
C ILE A 164 1.56 -12.49 9.15
N ALA A 165 2.58 -13.26 9.56
CA ALA A 165 2.82 -14.59 8.98
C ALA A 165 1.58 -15.48 9.11
N LYS A 166 0.93 -15.50 10.29
CA LYS A 166 -0.33 -16.23 10.50
C LYS A 166 -1.45 -15.77 9.58
N VAL A 167 -1.63 -14.46 9.40
CA VAL A 167 -2.65 -13.92 8.49
C VAL A 167 -2.39 -14.35 7.04
N ILE A 168 -1.13 -14.37 6.60
CA ILE A 168 -0.75 -14.83 5.27
C ILE A 168 -0.98 -16.34 5.11
N GLU A 169 -0.68 -17.14 6.11
CA GLU A 169 -0.92 -18.59 6.11
C GLU A 169 -2.43 -18.93 6.07
N GLU A 170 -3.25 -18.16 6.78
CA GLU A 170 -4.72 -18.28 6.72
C GLU A 170 -5.28 -17.96 5.33
N ASP A 171 -4.63 -17.05 4.59
CA ASP A 171 -4.98 -16.63 3.22
C ASP A 171 -3.99 -17.19 2.18
N TRP A 172 -3.39 -18.36 2.44
CA TRP A 172 -2.32 -18.92 1.60
C TRP A 172 -2.76 -19.17 0.15
N LYS A 173 -4.04 -19.49 -0.05
CA LYS A 173 -4.66 -19.67 -1.38
C LYS A 173 -4.48 -18.44 -2.28
N THR A 174 -4.43 -17.25 -1.70
CA THR A 174 -4.17 -16.02 -2.46
C THR A 174 -2.73 -15.99 -2.98
N VAL A 175 -1.75 -16.44 -2.18
CA VAL A 175 -0.35 -16.55 -2.60
C VAL A 175 -0.21 -17.57 -3.73
N GLU A 176 -0.78 -18.77 -3.56
CA GLU A 176 -0.76 -19.84 -4.58
C GLU A 176 -1.36 -19.35 -5.90
N LYS A 177 -2.56 -18.75 -5.84
CA LYS A 177 -3.26 -18.21 -7.00
C LYS A 177 -2.39 -17.26 -7.81
N PHE A 178 -1.65 -16.36 -7.17
CA PHE A 178 -0.88 -15.32 -7.86
C PHE A 178 0.57 -15.73 -8.18
N ALA A 179 1.09 -16.80 -7.57
CA ALA A 179 2.44 -17.29 -7.85
C ALA A 179 2.60 -17.68 -9.34
N ASP A 180 1.61 -18.37 -9.89
CA ASP A 180 1.61 -18.92 -11.26
C ASP A 180 1.07 -17.96 -12.34
N LEU A 181 0.57 -16.78 -11.95
CA LEU A 181 0.00 -15.83 -12.92
C LEU A 181 1.07 -14.92 -13.53
N GLU A 182 0.75 -14.38 -14.71
CA GLU A 182 1.51 -13.28 -15.30
C GLU A 182 1.20 -11.96 -14.57
N ASP A 183 2.20 -11.09 -14.39
CA ASP A 183 2.00 -9.77 -13.79
C ASP A 183 1.33 -8.81 -14.78
N MET A 184 0.00 -8.75 -14.71
CA MET A 184 -0.83 -7.89 -15.55
C MET A 184 -0.89 -6.43 -15.05
N THR A 185 0.28 -5.86 -14.75
CA THR A 185 0.43 -4.46 -14.36
C THR A 185 1.18 -3.64 -15.39
N THR A 186 1.02 -2.33 -15.31
CA THR A 186 1.74 -1.34 -16.10
C THR A 186 2.29 -0.26 -15.19
N ARG A 187 3.44 0.33 -15.56
CA ARG A 187 4.06 1.41 -14.79
C ARG A 187 3.76 2.75 -15.44
N VAL A 188 3.16 3.67 -14.69
CA VAL A 188 2.79 5.00 -15.15
C VAL A 188 3.27 6.03 -14.14
N VAL A 189 4.13 6.95 -14.58
CA VAL A 189 4.75 7.99 -13.73
C VAL A 189 5.35 7.39 -12.44
N GLY A 190 6.09 6.28 -12.57
CA GLY A 190 6.74 5.60 -11.44
C GLY A 190 5.83 4.69 -10.59
N MET A 191 4.51 4.76 -10.73
CA MET A 191 3.56 3.93 -9.99
C MET A 191 3.12 2.70 -10.79
N LYS A 192 2.86 1.57 -10.11
CA LYS A 192 2.27 0.38 -10.74
C LYS A 192 0.74 0.43 -10.67
N PHE A 193 0.09 0.18 -11.81
CA PHE A 193 -1.36 0.08 -11.95
C PHE A 193 -1.74 -1.28 -12.57
N PRO A 194 -2.90 -1.87 -12.20
CA PRO A 194 -3.44 -2.99 -12.95
C PRO A 194 -3.80 -2.58 -14.38
N LYS A 195 -3.60 -3.49 -15.35
CA LYS A 195 -4.06 -3.30 -16.74
C LYS A 195 -5.60 -3.38 -16.80
N GLU A 196 -6.20 -4.27 -16.01
CA GLU A 196 -7.65 -4.30 -15.75
C GLU A 196 -8.05 -2.96 -15.11
N GLY A 197 -9.12 -2.32 -15.60
CA GLY A 197 -9.56 -1.01 -15.13
C GLY A 197 -8.69 0.17 -15.58
N TRP A 198 -7.70 0.00 -16.48
CA TRP A 198 -6.87 1.12 -16.95
C TRP A 198 -7.64 2.08 -17.87
N SER A 199 -8.27 1.54 -18.92
CA SER A 199 -8.84 2.31 -20.03
C SER A 199 -10.35 2.21 -20.21
N LYS A 200 -10.95 1.11 -19.77
CA LYS A 200 -12.38 0.86 -19.78
C LYS A 200 -12.84 0.84 -18.33
#